data_AF-K4Q302-F1
#
_entry.id   AF-K4Q302-F1
#
_cell.length_a   1.000
_cell.length_b   1.000
_cell.length_c   1.000
_cell.angle_alpha   90.00
_cell.angle_beta   90.00
_cell.angle_gamma   90.00
#
_symmetry.space_group_name_H-M   'P 1'
#
loop_
_entity.id
_entity.type
_entity.pdbx_description
1 polymer ?
#
loop_
_entity_poly.entity_id
_entity_poly.type
_entity_poly.pdbx_seq_one_letter_code
_entity_poly.pdbx_strand_id
1 'polypeptide(L)'
;MINVSDANNTTVQSVISYESMPDFVGKYLSDIPDKISQVILNQRSNGSEIYLTSMKNVYLLTAHGISAMKKEAVQSAHFEKGAPHGSITITFKDGFVWNPTDIIYGRAFDFVQDTKPRDINIAGYDHTVRGEFPQLLDPDHAEEVDKLRKWMQDGHISHYQYDDANPVLPKAGK
;
A
#
# COMPACT_ATOMS: atom_id res chain seq x y z
N MET A 1 -19.08 15.50 7.35
CA MET A 1 -17.66 15.62 6.95
C MET A 1 -16.86 14.96 8.06
N ILE A 2 -16.07 13.92 7.78
CA ILE A 2 -15.30 13.22 8.83
C ILE A 2 -14.13 14.12 9.21
N ASN A 3 -13.97 14.38 10.50
CA ASN A 3 -12.80 15.07 11.03
C ASN A 3 -11.57 14.17 10.84
N VAL A 4 -10.57 14.65 10.09
CA VAL A 4 -9.37 13.87 9.74
C VAL A 4 -8.59 13.45 10.99
N SER A 5 -8.54 14.31 12.01
CA SER A 5 -7.87 13.99 13.28
C SER A 5 -8.55 12.82 14.01
N ASP A 6 -9.89 12.81 14.07
CA ASP A 6 -10.65 11.73 14.71
C ASP A 6 -10.49 10.40 13.93
N ALA A 7 -10.47 10.47 12.60
CA ALA A 7 -10.21 9.30 11.76
C ALA A 7 -8.79 8.75 11.98
N ASN A 8 -7.79 9.63 12.06
CA ASN A 8 -6.41 9.23 12.31
C ASN A 8 -6.24 8.60 13.70
N ASN A 9 -6.85 9.18 14.73
CA ASN A 9 -6.87 8.63 16.09
C ASN A 9 -7.46 7.21 16.08
N THR A 10 -8.59 7.01 15.41
CA THR A 10 -9.24 5.70 15.29
C THR A 10 -8.33 4.68 14.60
N THR A 11 -7.69 5.06 13.49
CA THR A 11 -6.77 4.18 12.76
C THR A 11 -5.59 3.76 13.64
N VAL A 12 -4.94 4.70 14.32
CA VAL A 12 -3.76 4.40 15.14
C VAL A 12 -4.14 3.52 16.35
N GLN A 13 -5.25 3.81 17.02
CA GLN A 13 -5.74 3.00 18.15
C GLN A 13 -6.20 1.60 17.74
N SER A 14 -6.59 1.39 16.48
CA SER A 14 -6.93 0.05 15.98
C SER A 14 -5.71 -0.84 15.75
N VAL A 15 -4.51 -0.25 15.67
CA VAL A 15 -3.25 -0.96 15.37
C VAL A 15 -2.35 -1.07 16.60
N ILE A 16 -2.21 0.01 17.37
CA ILE A 16 -1.34 0.09 18.55
C ILE A 16 -2.23 0.04 19.79
N SER A 17 -1.94 -0.90 20.69
CA SER A 17 -2.66 -1.01 21.96
C SER A 17 -2.45 0.25 22.82
N TYR A 18 -3.45 0.61 23.63
CA TYR A 18 -3.38 1.79 24.49
C TYR A 18 -2.17 1.75 25.45
N GLU A 19 -1.85 0.57 25.99
CA GLU A 19 -0.72 0.35 26.91
C GLU A 19 0.66 0.56 26.26
N SER A 20 0.75 0.38 24.93
CA SER A 20 1.99 0.55 24.16
C SER A 20 2.01 1.86 23.36
N MET A 21 0.99 2.71 23.50
CA MET A 21 0.91 3.97 22.78
C MET A 21 1.88 5.00 23.36
N PRO A 22 2.84 5.51 22.59
CA PRO A 22 3.72 6.57 23.08
C PRO A 22 2.95 7.87 23.37
N ASP A 23 3.29 8.55 24.47
CA ASP A 23 2.61 9.77 24.93
C ASP A 23 2.60 10.92 23.90
N PHE A 24 3.59 10.94 23.00
CA PHE A 24 3.72 11.98 21.97
C PHE A 24 2.71 11.82 20.82
N VAL A 25 2.05 10.66 20.68
CA VAL A 25 1.15 10.39 19.55
C VAL A 25 -0.01 11.36 19.52
N GLY A 26 -0.71 11.51 20.65
CA GLY A 26 -1.89 12.37 20.71
C GLY A 26 -1.58 13.84 20.40
N LYS A 27 -0.36 14.29 20.70
CA LYS A 27 0.09 15.66 20.41
C LYS A 27 0.31 15.90 18.91
N TYR A 28 0.86 14.91 18.22
CA TYR A 28 1.33 15.09 16.84
C TYR A 28 0.36 14.56 15.79
N LEU A 29 -0.54 13.65 16.15
CA LEU A 29 -1.46 13.05 15.19
C LEU A 29 -2.51 14.05 14.66
N SER A 30 -2.88 15.05 15.48
CA SER A 30 -3.76 16.16 15.07
C SER A 30 -3.14 17.07 14.01
N ASP A 31 -1.81 17.14 13.95
CA ASP A 31 -1.08 18.02 13.04
C ASP A 31 -0.93 17.40 11.64
N ILE A 32 -1.32 16.13 11.47
CA ILE A 32 -1.28 15.44 10.19
C ILE A 32 -2.54 15.76 9.38
N PRO A 33 -2.42 16.49 8.25
CA PRO A 33 -3.58 16.91 7.45
C PRO A 33 -4.14 15.77 6.58
N ASP A 34 -3.37 14.69 6.41
CA ASP A 34 -3.72 13.56 5.56
C ASP A 34 -4.39 12.43 6.34
N LYS A 35 -5.30 11.73 5.68
CA LYS A 35 -5.88 10.48 6.22
C LYS A 35 -4.82 9.39 6.21
N ILE A 36 -4.55 8.82 7.37
CA ILE A 36 -3.59 7.73 7.54
C ILE A 36 -4.14 6.40 7.01
N SER A 37 -3.32 5.66 6.27
CA SER A 37 -3.63 4.35 5.68
C SER A 37 -2.96 3.20 6.42
N GLN A 38 -1.66 3.27 6.70
CA GLN A 38 -0.91 2.24 7.43
C GLN A 38 -0.15 2.83 8.61
N VAL A 39 0.03 2.02 9.65
CA VAL A 39 0.68 2.37 10.91
C VAL A 39 1.60 1.22 11.31
N ILE A 40 2.83 1.54 11.71
CA ILE A 40 3.73 0.61 12.40
C ILE A 40 4.38 1.31 13.60
N LEU A 41 4.58 0.55 14.68
CA LEU A 41 5.31 0.99 15.88
C LEU A 41 6.65 0.25 15.92
N ASN A 42 7.74 1.01 15.88
CA ASN A 42 9.10 0.52 16.06
C ASN A 42 9.59 0.87 17.47
N GLN A 43 10.15 -0.11 18.16
CA GLN A 43 10.80 0.11 19.44
C GLN A 43 12.30 0.34 19.23
N ARG A 44 12.88 1.33 19.91
CA ARG A 44 14.33 1.52 19.98
C ARG A 44 14.79 1.54 21.43
N SER A 45 16.09 1.39 21.60
CA SER A 45 16.75 1.51 22.91
C SER A 45 16.54 2.88 23.57
N ASN A 46 16.32 3.94 22.77
CA ASN A 46 16.17 5.31 23.21
C ASN A 46 14.73 5.85 23.12
N GLY A 47 13.74 4.98 22.87
CA GLY A 47 12.33 5.36 22.80
C GLY A 47 11.58 4.64 21.67
N SER A 48 10.38 5.11 21.37
CA SER A 48 9.54 4.53 20.33
C SER A 48 9.43 5.46 19.13
N GLU A 49 9.28 4.89 17.95
CA GLU A 49 9.10 5.58 16.69
C GLU A 49 7.84 5.04 16.01
N ILE A 50 6.98 5.94 15.55
CA ILE A 50 5.79 5.56 14.81
C ILE A 50 5.95 5.99 13.37
N TYR A 51 5.83 5.03 12.47
CA TYR A 51 5.79 5.31 11.05
C TYR A 51 4.36 5.22 10.57
N LEU A 52 3.95 6.22 9.79
CA LEU A 52 2.61 6.31 9.23
C LEU A 52 2.70 6.49 7.72
N THR A 53 1.72 6.01 6.99
CA THR A 53 1.56 6.33 5.58
C THR A 53 0.22 7.01 5.33
N SER A 54 0.17 7.81 4.27
CA SER A 54 -1.04 8.36 3.69
C SER A 54 -1.00 8.17 2.18
N MET A 55 -2.00 8.65 1.44
CA MET A 55 -1.98 8.55 -0.02
C MET A 55 -0.74 9.19 -0.67
N LYS A 56 -0.23 10.30 -0.11
CA LYS A 56 0.85 11.09 -0.73
C LYS A 56 2.15 11.13 0.07
N ASN A 57 2.09 10.88 1.37
CA ASN A 57 3.20 11.10 2.28
C ASN A 57 3.47 9.86 3.14
N VAL A 58 4.71 9.74 3.60
CA VAL A 58 5.12 8.90 4.72
C VAL A 58 5.59 9.79 5.86
N TYR A 59 5.25 9.41 7.08
CA TYR A 59 5.55 10.18 8.28
C TYR A 59 6.35 9.33 9.25
N LEU A 60 7.22 10.00 9.99
CA LEU A 60 7.91 9.49 11.17
C LEU A 60 7.57 10.41 12.35
N LEU A 61 6.94 9.83 13.37
CA LEU A 61 6.64 10.48 14.62
C LEU A 61 7.61 9.96 15.68
N THR A 62 8.24 10.89 16.38
CA THR A 62 9.12 10.62 17.52
C THR A 62 8.78 11.55 18.67
N ALA A 63 9.38 11.33 19.83
CA ALA A 63 9.27 12.27 20.96
C ALA A 63 9.74 13.71 20.62
N HIS A 64 10.58 13.87 19.59
CA HIS A 64 11.15 15.16 19.20
C HIS A 64 10.34 15.90 18.13
N GLY A 65 9.36 15.25 17.50
CA GLY A 65 8.53 15.86 16.47
C GLY A 65 8.13 14.92 15.34
N ILE A 66 7.59 15.54 14.28
CA ILE A 66 7.08 14.91 13.08
C ILE A 66 8.03 15.19 11.92
N SER A 67 8.43 14.15 11.21
CA SER A 67 9.06 14.25 9.90
C SER A 67 8.11 13.73 8.83
N ALA A 68 7.95 14.48 7.74
CA ALA A 68 7.08 14.12 6.62
C ALA A 68 7.90 14.07 5.33
N MET A 69 7.80 12.97 4.60
CA MET A 69 8.42 12.79 3.28
C MET A 69 7.35 12.46 2.26
N LYS A 70 7.44 13.04 1.06
CA LYS A 70 6.55 12.67 -0.05
C LYS A 70 6.87 11.24 -0.50
N LYS A 71 5.84 10.44 -0.81
CA LYS A 71 6.04 9.10 -1.40
C LYS A 71 6.79 9.13 -2.72
N GLU A 72 6.63 10.19 -3.49
CA GLU A 72 7.41 10.42 -4.73
C GLU A 72 8.93 10.56 -4.48
N ALA A 73 9.34 10.89 -3.25
CA ALA A 73 10.74 10.95 -2.85
C ALA A 73 11.28 9.57 -2.42
N VAL A 74 10.44 8.54 -2.29
CA VAL A 74 10.88 7.18 -2.02
C VAL A 74 11.51 6.61 -3.29
N GLN A 75 12.74 6.11 -3.17
CA GLN A 75 13.44 5.40 -4.22
C GLN A 75 13.12 3.91 -4.17
N SER A 76 13.19 3.31 -2.97
CA SER A 76 12.85 1.90 -2.76
C SER A 76 12.30 1.67 -1.35
N ALA A 77 11.50 0.61 -1.21
CA ALA A 77 11.01 0.13 0.07
C ALA A 77 11.07 -1.40 0.08
N HIS A 78 11.79 -1.96 1.05
CA HIS A 78 12.05 -3.38 1.19
C HIS A 78 11.47 -3.88 2.51
N PHE A 79 10.76 -5.01 2.40
CA PHE A 79 10.30 -5.76 3.54
C PHE A 79 11.32 -6.84 3.86
N GLU A 80 11.79 -6.89 5.11
CA GLU A 80 12.73 -7.91 5.56
C GLU A 80 12.01 -8.95 6.41
N LYS A 81 11.23 -8.50 7.40
CA LYS A 81 10.53 -9.38 8.34
C LYS A 81 9.25 -8.74 8.89
N GLY A 82 8.24 -9.57 9.17
CA GLY A 82 6.98 -9.16 9.80
C GLY A 82 7.07 -9.04 11.33
N ALA A 83 6.08 -8.39 11.93
CA ALA A 83 5.96 -8.29 13.38
C ALA A 83 5.62 -9.66 14.03
N PRO A 84 6.05 -9.91 15.28
CA PRO A 84 6.88 -9.05 16.13
C PRO A 84 8.37 -9.07 15.76
N HIS A 85 9.11 -8.04 16.18
CA HIS A 85 10.50 -7.79 15.78
C HIS A 85 10.64 -7.77 14.25
N GLY A 86 9.71 -7.05 13.61
CA GLY A 86 9.72 -6.85 12.17
C GLY A 86 10.77 -5.83 11.76
N SER A 87 11.19 -5.91 10.50
CA SER A 87 12.21 -5.02 9.93
C SER A 87 11.83 -4.63 8.51
N ILE A 88 12.00 -3.34 8.19
CA ILE A 88 11.84 -2.80 6.84
C ILE A 88 12.93 -1.76 6.58
N THR A 89 13.25 -1.57 5.31
CA THR A 89 14.16 -0.51 4.86
C THR A 89 13.47 0.36 3.81
N ILE A 90 13.48 1.67 3.99
CA ILE A 90 12.98 2.65 3.03
C ILE A 90 14.13 3.58 2.67
N THR A 91 14.47 3.62 1.40
CA THR A 91 15.51 4.50 0.85
C THR A 91 14.84 5.63 0.09
N PHE A 92 15.22 6.86 0.41
CA PHE A 92 14.76 8.06 -0.28
C PHE A 92 15.75 8.48 -1.36
N LYS A 93 15.28 9.24 -2.36
CA LYS A 93 16.06 9.68 -3.52
C LYS A 93 17.24 10.59 -3.16
N ASP A 94 17.20 11.25 -2.00
CA ASP A 94 18.28 12.06 -1.45
C ASP A 94 19.35 11.23 -0.71
N GLY A 95 19.21 9.90 -0.67
CA GLY A 95 20.10 8.99 0.02
C GLY A 95 19.79 8.81 1.52
N PHE A 96 18.77 9.50 2.03
CA PHE A 96 18.30 9.27 3.39
C PHE A 96 17.63 7.90 3.50
N VAL A 97 17.75 7.24 4.66
CA VAL A 97 17.24 5.89 4.87
C VAL A 97 16.47 5.81 6.19
N TRP A 98 15.27 5.24 6.14
CA TRP A 98 14.55 4.77 7.31
C TRP A 98 14.68 3.26 7.42
N ASN A 99 15.24 2.81 8.54
CA ASN A 99 15.44 1.39 8.81
C ASN A 99 14.94 1.03 10.22
N PRO A 100 13.61 0.92 10.43
CA PRO A 100 13.06 0.35 11.65
C PRO A 100 13.28 -1.17 11.69
N THR A 101 14.01 -1.64 12.71
CA THR A 101 14.44 -3.04 12.83
C THR A 101 13.72 -3.83 13.95
N ASP A 102 12.90 -3.17 14.76
CA ASP A 102 12.20 -3.77 15.89
C ASP A 102 10.72 -3.34 15.92
N ILE A 103 10.01 -3.68 14.85
CA ILE A 103 8.59 -3.38 14.71
C ILE A 103 7.78 -4.34 15.57
N ILE A 104 7.08 -3.79 16.57
CA ILE A 104 6.30 -4.52 17.57
C ILE A 104 4.79 -4.49 17.29
N TYR A 105 4.29 -3.46 16.59
CA TYR A 105 2.89 -3.39 16.15
C TYR A 105 2.76 -2.96 14.69
N GLY A 106 1.65 -3.35 14.07
CA GLY A 106 1.34 -3.07 12.67
C GLY A 106 1.85 -4.14 11.70
N ARG A 107 1.43 -4.01 10.44
CA ARG A 107 1.80 -4.95 9.37
C ARG A 107 2.88 -4.33 8.48
N ALA A 108 4.13 -4.68 8.76
CA ALA A 108 5.30 -4.22 8.02
C ALA A 108 5.20 -4.44 6.50
N PHE A 109 4.65 -5.58 6.07
CA PHE A 109 4.44 -5.85 4.64
C PHE A 109 3.48 -4.84 3.99
N ASP A 110 2.30 -4.63 4.58
CA ASP A 110 1.30 -3.70 4.08
C ASP A 110 1.82 -2.26 4.08
N PHE A 111 2.57 -1.88 5.12
CA PHE A 111 3.25 -0.59 5.20
C PHE A 111 4.19 -0.37 4.02
N VAL A 112 5.02 -1.39 3.71
CA VAL A 112 5.94 -1.33 2.57
C VAL A 112 5.18 -1.25 1.25
N GLN A 113 4.14 -2.06 1.04
CA GLN A 113 3.35 -2.02 -0.20
C GLN A 113 2.66 -0.68 -0.41
N ASP A 114 2.19 -0.04 0.66
CA ASP A 114 1.60 1.29 0.59
C ASP A 114 2.67 2.37 0.33
N THR A 115 3.88 2.20 0.85
CA THR A 115 5.00 3.16 0.73
C THR A 115 5.68 3.14 -0.64
N LYS A 116 5.71 1.97 -1.31
CA LYS A 116 6.39 1.82 -2.59
C LYS A 116 5.98 2.91 -3.59
N PRO A 117 6.94 3.47 -4.34
CA PRO A 117 6.63 4.42 -5.39
C PRO A 117 5.66 3.74 -6.37
N ARG A 118 4.46 4.31 -6.50
CA ARG A 118 3.51 3.89 -7.52
C ARG A 118 3.93 4.60 -8.80
N ASP A 119 4.70 3.90 -9.64
CA ASP A 119 4.83 4.31 -11.04
C ASP A 119 3.45 4.12 -11.68
N ILE A 120 2.62 5.18 -11.66
CA ILE A 120 1.33 5.20 -12.35
C ILE A 120 1.53 5.11 -13.87
N ASN A 121 2.76 5.32 -14.36
CA ASN A 121 3.17 5.09 -15.73
C ASN A 121 4.37 4.15 -15.78
N ILE A 122 4.12 2.86 -15.62
CA ILE A 122 4.64 1.77 -16.46
C ILE A 122 3.73 0.59 -16.07
N ALA A 123 2.58 0.48 -16.74
CA ALA A 123 1.98 -0.83 -16.94
C ALA A 123 2.91 -1.61 -17.88
N GLY A 124 4.10 -1.96 -17.38
CA GLY A 124 4.87 -3.07 -17.89
C GLY A 124 4.08 -4.29 -17.47
N TYR A 125 3.12 -4.68 -18.30
CA TYR A 125 2.61 -6.03 -18.28
C TYR A 125 3.82 -6.94 -18.57
N ASP A 126 4.53 -7.32 -17.51
CA ASP A 126 5.33 -8.52 -17.54
C ASP A 126 4.33 -9.66 -17.38
N HIS A 127 4.21 -10.46 -18.42
CA HIS A 127 3.18 -11.50 -18.61
C HIS A 127 3.33 -12.67 -17.63
N THR A 128 4.15 -12.55 -16.59
CA THR A 128 4.70 -13.70 -15.89
C THR A 128 4.16 -13.97 -14.50
N VAL A 129 3.34 -13.10 -13.88
CA VAL A 129 2.70 -13.50 -12.61
C VAL A 129 1.32 -12.90 -12.39
N ARG A 130 0.29 -13.52 -12.99
CA ARG A 130 -1.05 -13.47 -12.41
C ARG A 130 -1.84 -14.76 -12.69
N GLY A 131 -1.53 -15.80 -11.92
CA GLY A 131 -2.27 -17.06 -11.95
C GLY A 131 -2.01 -17.85 -13.23
N GLU A 132 -1.43 -19.03 -13.06
CA GLU A 132 -1.21 -20.04 -14.09
C GLU A 132 -2.42 -20.21 -15.03
N PHE A 133 -2.38 -19.64 -16.23
CA PHE A 133 -3.23 -20.06 -17.35
C PHE A 133 -2.42 -19.97 -18.66
N PRO A 134 -1.94 -21.11 -19.21
CA PRO A 134 -1.08 -21.16 -20.41
C PRO A 134 -1.69 -20.58 -21.69
N GLN A 135 -2.97 -20.19 -21.66
CA GLN A 135 -3.75 -19.76 -22.83
C GLN A 135 -3.58 -18.26 -23.14
N LEU A 136 -3.02 -17.47 -22.21
CA LEU A 136 -2.67 -16.06 -22.42
C LEU A 136 -1.30 -15.86 -23.06
N LEU A 137 -0.55 -16.94 -23.31
CA LEU A 137 0.75 -16.92 -23.98
C LEU A 137 0.64 -17.03 -25.50
N ASP A 138 -0.58 -17.26 -26.04
CA ASP A 138 -0.81 -17.24 -27.48
C ASP A 138 -1.16 -15.81 -27.94
N PRO A 139 -0.30 -15.14 -28.72
CA PRO A 139 -0.48 -13.73 -29.12
C PRO A 139 -1.80 -13.45 -29.83
N ASP A 140 -2.29 -14.42 -30.60
CA ASP A 140 -3.53 -14.31 -31.37
C ASP A 140 -4.77 -14.24 -30.46
N HIS A 141 -4.73 -14.91 -29.29
CA HIS A 141 -5.86 -14.95 -28.36
C HIS A 141 -5.98 -13.67 -27.52
N ALA A 142 -4.84 -13.06 -27.17
CA ALA A 142 -4.82 -11.81 -26.40
C ALA A 142 -5.41 -10.63 -27.20
N GLU A 143 -5.13 -10.56 -28.50
CA GLU A 143 -5.71 -9.54 -29.37
C GLU A 143 -7.24 -9.67 -29.50
N GLU A 144 -7.77 -10.90 -29.56
CA GLU A 144 -9.20 -11.14 -29.69
C GLU A 144 -9.96 -10.74 -28.42
N VAL A 145 -9.41 -11.03 -27.24
CA VAL A 145 -10.01 -10.64 -25.95
C VAL A 145 -10.03 -9.11 -25.78
N ASP A 146 -8.98 -8.42 -26.21
CA ASP A 146 -8.93 -6.95 -26.17
C ASP A 146 -9.86 -6.30 -27.20
N LYS A 147 -10.01 -6.88 -28.40
CA LYS A 147 -11.04 -6.46 -29.37
C LYS A 147 -12.44 -6.62 -28.78
N LEU A 148 -12.74 -7.75 -28.14
CA LEU A 148 -14.04 -8.01 -27.53
C LEU A 148 -14.34 -7.05 -26.37
N ARG A 149 -13.32 -6.75 -25.55
CA ARG A 149 -13.43 -5.80 -24.42
C ARG A 149 -13.71 -4.39 -24.92
N LYS A 150 -13.02 -3.96 -25.97
CA LYS A 150 -13.23 -2.65 -26.59
C LYS A 150 -14.64 -2.57 -27.20
N TRP A 151 -15.10 -3.64 -27.84
CA TRP A 151 -16.43 -3.69 -28.44
C TRP A 151 -17.57 -3.61 -27.41
N MET A 152 -17.37 -4.17 -26.21
CA MET A 152 -18.27 -3.98 -25.07
C MET A 152 -18.23 -2.54 -24.54
N GLN A 153 -17.05 -1.94 -24.40
CA GLN A 153 -16.89 -0.56 -23.91
C GLN A 153 -17.53 0.45 -24.87
N ASP A 154 -17.48 0.18 -26.17
CA ASP A 154 -18.13 0.96 -27.22
C ASP A 154 -19.65 0.68 -27.31
N GLY A 155 -20.19 -0.19 -26.45
CA GLY A 155 -21.63 -0.42 -26.27
C GLY A 155 -22.26 -1.33 -27.33
N HIS A 156 -21.46 -2.00 -28.16
CA HIS A 156 -21.97 -2.89 -29.22
C HIS A 156 -22.46 -4.24 -28.70
N ILE A 157 -21.94 -4.69 -27.56
CA ILE A 157 -22.38 -5.90 -26.86
C ILE A 157 -22.58 -5.58 -25.37
N SER A 158 -23.56 -6.21 -24.76
CA SER A 158 -23.79 -6.09 -23.31
C SER A 158 -22.72 -6.83 -22.51
N HIS A 159 -22.57 -6.48 -21.22
CA HIS A 159 -21.64 -7.14 -20.32
C HIS A 159 -21.89 -8.67 -20.22
N TYR A 160 -23.16 -9.09 -20.25
CA TYR A 160 -23.52 -10.52 -20.27
C TYR A 160 -23.06 -11.23 -21.55
N GLN A 161 -23.19 -10.57 -22.70
CA GLN A 161 -22.71 -11.13 -23.97
C GLN A 161 -21.18 -11.18 -24.04
N TYR A 162 -20.52 -10.21 -23.40
CA TYR A 162 -19.06 -10.22 -23.24
C TYR A 162 -18.62 -11.41 -22.37
N ASP A 163 -19.29 -11.66 -21.24
CA ASP A 163 -18.96 -12.79 -20.37
C ASP A 163 -19.21 -14.15 -21.03
N ASP A 164 -20.25 -14.28 -21.86
CA ASP A 164 -20.54 -15.52 -22.60
C ASP A 164 -19.54 -15.81 -23.71
N ALA A 165 -19.06 -14.76 -24.38
CA ALA A 165 -18.14 -14.82 -25.51
C ALA A 165 -16.67 -14.78 -25.08
N ASN A 166 -16.37 -14.38 -23.84
CA ASN A 166 -15.02 -14.43 -23.28
C ASN A 166 -14.74 -15.83 -22.71
N PRO A 167 -13.86 -16.63 -23.34
CA PRO A 167 -13.57 -17.99 -22.87
C PRO A 167 -12.83 -18.05 -21.53
N VAL A 168 -12.32 -16.91 -21.04
CA VAL A 168 -11.44 -16.82 -19.86
C VAL A 168 -12.22 -16.67 -18.54
N LEU A 169 -13.46 -16.20 -18.58
CA LEU A 169 -14.25 -16.03 -17.36
C LEU A 169 -14.93 -17.36 -16.99
N PRO A 170 -14.78 -17.86 -15.74
CA PRO A 170 -15.51 -19.03 -15.31
C PRO A 170 -17.00 -18.71 -15.40
N LYS A 171 -17.72 -19.42 -16.29
CA LYS A 171 -19.16 -19.29 -16.46
C LYS A 171 -19.82 -19.66 -15.14
N ALA A 172 -20.27 -18.65 -14.39
CA ALA A 172 -20.96 -18.87 -13.14
C ALA A 172 -22.28 -19.59 -13.43
N GLY A 173 -22.32 -20.88 -13.10
CA GLY A 173 -23.50 -21.74 -13.20
C GLY A 173 -23.43 -22.82 -14.27
N LYS A 174 -22.64 -23.88 -14.00
CA LYS A 174 -22.95 -25.28 -14.31
C LYS A 174 -22.24 -26.20 -13.34
#